data_AF-A0A5T1YS87-F1
#
_entry.id   AF-A0A5T1YS87-F1
#
_cell.length_a   1.000
_cell.length_b   1.000
_cell.length_c   1.000
_cell.angle_alpha   90.00
_cell.angle_beta   90.00
_cell.angle_gamma   90.00
#
_symmetry.space_group_name_H-M   'P 1'
#
loop_
_entity.id
_entity.type
_entity.pdbx_description
1 polymer ?
#
loop_
_entity_poly.entity_id
_entity_poly.type
_entity_poly.pdbx_seq_one_letter_code
_entity_poly.pdbx_strand_id
1 'polypeptide(L)'
;NKGIMEIHTQSDTASAKISSDNKEIHLKNLSYIYRKHSNSSNSTFDIATNTQNISFGGANVALILADSNKTLAFDRVEADLKGNALDLKGSRGNAKFDLYYSSNDLNLNVSNIDDNYLNEFLQKQAVQDGVFNLSIKGSGLEYFDGQIDFKNTYVKDLKGINQLISFIDTVPSLLMFKSPTFNQKGLSLHDGKIIFNRKKDLLSVSAINLNGDSVDIYGLGSANLRLNTVDFSLELKTLKSASEAISKVPILNYVILGKNQEISTNLKIDGSIDDPKFHTEILTDTLKTPFNLIKNIIQLPANLLN
;
A
#
# COMPACT_ATOMS: atom_id res chain seq x y z
N ASN A 1 -5.17 29.67 40.13
CA ASN A 1 -4.70 28.28 40.08
C ASN A 1 -5.41 27.51 38.98
N LYS A 2 -4.82 27.39 37.79
CA LYS A 2 -5.24 26.34 36.85
C LYS A 2 -4.70 25.03 37.43
N GLY A 3 -5.58 24.24 38.05
CA GLY A 3 -5.20 22.98 38.68
C GLY A 3 -4.61 22.02 37.64
N ILE A 4 -3.56 21.30 38.03
CA ILE A 4 -3.01 20.19 37.26
C ILE A 4 -3.58 18.91 37.87
N MET A 5 -4.16 18.06 37.03
CA MET A 5 -4.61 16.71 37.41
C MET A 5 -3.59 15.70 36.89
N GLU A 6 -3.13 14.82 37.77
CA GLU A 6 -2.22 13.72 37.44
C GLU A 6 -2.95 12.39 37.68
N ILE A 7 -2.88 11.50 36.70
CA ILE A 7 -3.55 10.19 36.71
C ILE A 7 -2.47 9.14 36.45
N HIS A 8 -2.45 8.11 37.28
CA HIS A 8 -1.58 6.94 37.12
C HIS A 8 -2.41 5.68 37.33
N THR A 9 -2.28 4.70 36.44
CA THR A 9 -2.89 3.38 36.68
C THR A 9 -2.02 2.58 37.64
N GLN A 10 -2.64 1.75 38.49
CA GLN A 10 -1.92 0.87 39.41
C GLN A 10 -1.01 -0.14 38.69
N SER A 11 -1.30 -0.43 37.42
CA SER A 11 -0.52 -1.33 36.57
C SER A 11 0.67 -0.65 35.88
N ASP A 12 0.87 0.66 36.07
CA ASP A 12 1.90 1.47 35.40
C ASP A 12 1.86 1.39 33.86
N THR A 13 0.72 0.99 33.29
CA THR A 13 0.51 0.88 31.83
C THR A 13 0.01 2.17 31.20
N ALA A 14 -0.56 3.08 32.00
CA ALA A 14 -1.03 4.37 31.53
C ALA A 14 -0.84 5.45 32.58
N SER A 15 -0.47 6.63 32.12
CA SER A 15 -0.47 7.85 32.94
C SER A 15 -0.90 9.04 32.11
N ALA A 16 -1.48 10.04 32.76
CA ALA A 16 -1.84 11.29 32.12
C ALA A 16 -1.62 12.49 33.02
N LYS A 17 -1.23 13.62 32.41
CA LYS A 17 -1.16 14.92 33.06
C LYS A 17 -2.07 15.88 32.29
N ILE A 18 -3.06 16.42 32.99
CA ILE A 18 -4.11 17.23 32.38
C ILE A 18 -4.13 18.60 33.04
N SER A 19 -4.01 19.62 32.20
CA SER A 19 -4.21 21.02 32.55
C SER A 19 -5.30 21.62 31.66
N SER A 20 -5.65 22.89 31.87
CA SER A 20 -6.64 23.55 31.01
C SER A 20 -6.20 23.66 29.55
N ASP A 21 -4.89 23.73 29.30
CA ASP A 21 -4.33 24.09 28.00
C ASP A 21 -3.64 22.90 27.32
N ASN A 22 -3.14 21.94 28.11
CA ASN A 22 -2.36 20.81 27.64
C ASN A 22 -2.78 19.49 28.29
N LYS A 23 -2.76 18.42 27.51
CA LYS A 23 -2.98 17.04 27.95
C LYS A 23 -1.78 16.21 27.51
N GLU A 24 -1.19 15.49 28.43
CA GLU A 24 -0.08 14.58 28.16
C GLU A 24 -0.53 13.17 28.53
N ILE A 25 -0.37 12.22 27.63
CA ILE A 25 -0.82 10.83 27.78
C ILE A 25 0.35 9.92 27.48
N HIS A 26 0.67 9.01 28.41
CA HIS A 26 1.68 7.98 28.20
C HIS A 26 1.06 6.60 28.32
N LEU A 27 1.32 5.73 27.35
CA LEU A 27 0.88 4.34 27.35
C LEU A 27 2.07 3.40 27.18
N LYS A 28 2.03 2.27 27.88
CA LYS A 28 3.05 1.22 27.78
C LYS A 28 2.41 -0.17 27.79
N ASN A 29 2.86 -1.04 26.89
CA ASN A 29 2.41 -2.44 26.81
C ASN A 29 0.89 -2.58 26.66
N LEU A 30 0.28 -1.77 25.79
CA LEU A 30 -1.17 -1.72 25.62
C LEU A 30 -1.58 -1.79 24.15
N SER A 31 -2.61 -2.60 23.89
CA SER A 31 -3.26 -2.67 22.59
C SER A 31 -4.67 -2.10 22.68
N TYR A 32 -4.99 -1.12 21.84
CA TYR A 32 -6.33 -0.57 21.72
C TYR A 32 -7.05 -1.16 20.50
N ILE A 33 -8.26 -1.70 20.72
CA ILE A 33 -9.09 -2.26 19.65
C ILE A 33 -10.13 -1.22 19.24
N TYR A 34 -9.96 -0.66 18.05
CA TYR A 34 -10.92 0.26 17.45
C TYR A 34 -11.94 -0.50 16.59
N ARG A 35 -13.22 -0.22 16.85
CA ARG A 35 -14.38 -0.64 16.06
C ARG A 35 -15.25 0.57 15.78
N LYS A 36 -15.53 0.85 14.52
CA LYS A 36 -16.45 1.89 14.10
C LYS A 36 -17.86 1.50 14.52
N HIS A 37 -18.47 2.30 15.39
CA HIS A 37 -19.83 2.05 15.82
C HIS A 37 -20.82 2.51 14.75
N SER A 38 -21.64 1.59 14.22
CA SER A 38 -22.57 1.86 13.11
C SER A 38 -23.66 2.89 13.43
N ASN A 39 -23.93 3.16 14.71
CA ASN A 39 -24.99 4.04 15.20
C ASN A 39 -24.49 5.23 16.05
N SER A 40 -23.18 5.54 16.06
CA SER A 40 -22.71 6.70 16.83
C SER A 40 -23.04 8.00 16.11
N SER A 41 -24.11 8.67 16.54
CA SER A 41 -24.45 10.06 16.22
C SER A 41 -23.56 11.09 16.94
N ASN A 42 -22.40 10.69 17.45
CA ASN A 42 -21.56 11.51 18.32
C ASN A 42 -20.29 11.93 17.59
N SER A 43 -20.18 13.24 17.33
CA SER A 43 -18.98 14.00 16.96
C SER A 43 -17.77 13.15 16.56
N THR A 44 -17.59 12.93 15.26
CA THR A 44 -16.28 12.54 14.73
C THR A 44 -15.28 13.62 15.11
N PHE A 45 -14.16 13.25 15.72
CA PHE A 45 -13.07 14.19 15.96
C PHE A 45 -12.67 14.82 14.62
N ASP A 46 -12.87 16.14 14.51
CA ASP A 46 -12.46 16.92 13.36
C ASP A 46 -11.24 17.76 13.75
N ILE A 47 -10.08 17.37 13.23
CA ILE A 47 -8.81 18.05 13.48
C ILE A 47 -8.89 19.54 13.12
N ALA A 48 -9.69 19.92 12.11
CA ALA A 48 -9.81 21.30 11.64
C ALA A 48 -10.35 22.25 12.71
N THR A 49 -11.19 21.72 13.60
CA THR A 49 -11.85 22.48 14.67
C THR A 49 -11.19 22.27 16.04
N ASN A 50 -10.17 21.41 16.13
CA ASN A 50 -9.51 21.14 17.39
C ASN A 50 -8.69 22.35 17.86
N THR A 51 -8.90 22.70 19.13
CA THR A 51 -8.16 23.78 19.82
C THR A 51 -7.29 23.26 20.96
N GLN A 52 -7.36 21.96 21.24
CA GLN A 52 -6.68 21.33 22.37
C GLN A 52 -5.26 20.95 22.00
N ASN A 53 -4.34 21.04 22.96
CA ASN A 53 -3.00 20.47 22.82
C ASN A 53 -2.93 19.12 23.52
N ILE A 54 -2.53 18.08 22.77
CA ILE A 54 -2.40 16.72 23.27
C ILE A 54 -1.03 16.16 22.86
N SER A 55 -0.21 15.80 23.83
CA SER A 55 1.02 15.04 23.62
C SER A 55 0.79 13.59 24.03
N PHE A 56 1.25 12.67 23.20
CA PHE A 56 1.12 11.23 23.38
C PHE A 56 2.48 10.56 23.28
N GLY A 57 2.82 9.76 24.28
CA GLY A 57 3.97 8.87 24.28
C GLY A 57 3.52 7.41 24.39
N GLY A 58 4.00 6.55 23.50
CA GLY A 58 3.70 5.13 23.49
C GLY A 58 4.97 4.30 23.48
N ALA A 59 5.04 3.28 24.33
CA ALA A 59 6.10 2.27 24.33
C ALA A 59 5.50 0.86 24.25
N ASN A 60 5.80 0.12 23.20
CA ASN A 60 5.19 -1.17 22.90
C ASN A 60 3.65 -1.09 22.94
N VAL A 61 3.10 -0.32 22.00
CA VAL A 61 1.66 -0.08 21.88
C VAL A 61 1.15 -0.51 20.52
N ALA A 62 -0.12 -0.90 20.43
CA ALA A 62 -0.74 -1.25 19.17
C ALA A 62 -2.17 -0.69 19.04
N LEU A 63 -2.53 -0.32 17.82
CA LEU A 63 -3.88 0.04 17.40
C LEU A 63 -4.40 -1.06 16.47
N ILE A 64 -5.41 -1.79 16.92
CA ILE A 64 -6.07 -2.84 16.14
C ILE A 64 -7.33 -2.24 15.52
N LEU A 65 -7.33 -2.10 14.19
CA LEU A 65 -8.47 -1.68 13.39
C LEU A 65 -9.28 -2.91 13.02
N ALA A 66 -10.23 -3.28 13.89
CA ALA A 66 -10.94 -4.56 13.78
C ALA A 66 -11.80 -4.65 12.50
N ASP A 67 -12.36 -3.54 12.03
CA ASP A 67 -13.25 -3.53 10.87
C ASP A 67 -12.50 -3.71 9.54
N SER A 68 -11.22 -3.35 9.49
CA SER A 68 -10.37 -3.52 8.30
C SER A 68 -9.37 -4.68 8.44
N ASN A 69 -9.39 -5.37 9.58
CA ASN A 69 -8.42 -6.39 9.96
C ASN A 69 -6.98 -5.90 9.76
N LYS A 70 -6.63 -4.80 10.42
CA LYS A 70 -5.29 -4.20 10.37
C LYS A 70 -4.77 -3.92 11.78
N THR A 71 -3.45 -4.00 11.95
CA THR A 71 -2.79 -3.72 13.23
C THR A 71 -1.63 -2.75 13.02
N LEU A 72 -1.70 -1.57 13.62
CA LEU A 72 -0.60 -0.61 13.66
C LEU A 72 0.12 -0.74 15.00
N ALA A 73 1.30 -1.36 14.99
CA ALA A 73 2.08 -1.62 16.19
C ALA A 73 3.36 -0.76 16.21
N PHE A 74 3.72 -0.25 17.39
CA PHE A 74 4.88 0.60 17.59
C PHE A 74 5.67 0.15 18.81
N ASP A 75 6.98 0.00 18.64
CA ASP A 75 7.90 -0.16 19.76
C ASP A 75 8.02 1.16 20.51
N ARG A 76 8.05 2.28 19.76
CA ARG A 76 7.95 3.64 20.27
C ARG A 76 7.13 4.50 19.32
N VAL A 77 6.29 5.36 19.88
CA VAL A 77 5.55 6.37 19.13
C VAL A 77 5.40 7.62 19.98
N GLU A 78 5.61 8.78 19.38
CA GLU A 78 5.43 10.09 19.98
C GLU A 78 4.54 10.88 19.02
N ALA A 79 3.46 11.47 19.53
CA ALA A 79 2.55 12.26 18.73
C ALA A 79 2.14 13.53 19.46
N ASP A 80 2.18 14.66 18.77
CA ASP A 80 1.80 15.97 19.26
C ASP A 80 0.68 16.52 18.38
N LEU A 81 -0.51 16.66 18.96
CA LEU A 81 -1.61 17.42 18.39
C LEU A 81 -1.57 18.82 18.99
N LYS A 82 -1.26 19.84 18.20
CA LYS A 82 -1.20 21.25 18.60
C LYS A 82 -2.21 22.04 17.77
N GLY A 83 -3.35 22.40 18.37
CA GLY A 83 -4.46 22.97 17.62
C GLY A 83 -4.92 22.03 16.51
N ASN A 84 -4.83 22.44 15.24
CA ASN A 84 -5.29 21.66 14.09
C ASN A 84 -4.18 20.90 13.36
N ALA A 85 -3.00 20.76 13.96
CA ALA A 85 -1.87 20.05 13.38
C ALA A 85 -1.44 18.87 14.27
N LEU A 86 -1.22 17.73 13.64
CA LEU A 86 -0.72 16.49 14.24
C LEU A 86 0.67 16.18 13.67
N ASP A 87 1.66 16.14 14.54
CA ASP A 87 2.98 15.59 14.26
C ASP A 87 3.09 14.22 14.93
N LEU A 88 3.57 13.20 14.24
CA LEU A 88 3.80 11.87 14.80
C LEU A 88 5.11 11.29 14.29
N LYS A 89 5.89 10.75 15.22
CA LYS A 89 7.09 9.95 14.95
C LYS A 89 6.96 8.59 15.59
N GLY A 90 7.29 7.53 14.87
CA GLY A 90 7.14 6.18 15.36
C GLY A 90 8.20 5.22 14.84
N SER A 91 8.35 4.09 15.51
CA SER A 91 9.25 3.02 15.10
C SER A 91 8.72 1.64 15.47
N ARG A 92 9.04 0.65 14.64
CA ARG A 92 8.77 -0.77 14.86
C ARG A 92 9.85 -1.59 14.16
N GLY A 93 10.73 -2.25 14.91
CA GLY A 93 11.94 -2.84 14.36
C GLY A 93 12.77 -1.80 13.59
N ASN A 94 13.05 -2.07 12.31
CA ASN A 94 13.76 -1.13 11.44
C ASN A 94 12.86 -0.05 10.84
N ALA A 95 11.54 -0.22 10.90
CA ALA A 95 10.58 0.68 10.30
C ALA A 95 10.55 2.01 11.06
N LYS A 96 10.56 3.12 10.31
CA LYS A 96 10.44 4.48 10.85
C LYS A 96 9.25 5.19 10.23
N PHE A 97 8.46 5.84 11.07
CA PHE A 97 7.28 6.62 10.72
C PHE A 97 7.52 8.09 11.00
N ASP A 98 7.19 8.93 10.04
CA ASP A 98 7.12 10.39 10.19
C ASP A 98 5.82 10.86 9.50
N LEU A 99 4.92 11.43 10.28
CA LEU A 99 3.63 11.94 9.83
C LEU A 99 3.48 13.38 10.29
N TYR A 100 3.15 14.25 9.34
CA TYR A 100 2.56 15.55 9.59
C TYR A 100 1.18 15.59 8.95
N TYR A 101 0.17 16.03 9.71
CA TYR A 101 -1.20 16.14 9.22
C TYR A 101 -1.90 17.37 9.78
N SER A 102 -2.50 18.14 8.87
CA SER A 102 -3.44 19.22 9.17
C SER A 102 -4.57 19.20 8.13
N SER A 103 -5.55 20.11 8.27
CA SER A 103 -6.67 20.19 7.31
C SER A 103 -6.26 20.44 5.86
N ASN A 104 -5.08 21.03 5.63
CA ASN A 104 -4.61 21.46 4.31
C ASN A 104 -3.26 20.84 3.92
N ASP A 105 -2.69 19.97 4.75
CA ASP A 105 -1.38 19.37 4.54
C ASP A 105 -1.35 17.96 5.10
N LEU A 106 -0.84 17.03 4.31
CA LEU A 106 -0.62 15.66 4.69
C LEU A 106 0.75 15.26 4.15
N ASN A 107 1.64 14.84 5.04
CA ASN A 107 2.92 14.27 4.69
C ASN A 107 3.16 13.03 5.55
N LEU A 108 3.26 11.87 4.93
CA LEU A 108 3.57 10.61 5.60
C LEU A 108 4.75 9.96 4.90
N ASN A 109 5.81 9.70 5.65
CA ASN A 109 6.93 8.88 5.22
C ASN A 109 7.07 7.69 6.15
N VAL A 110 7.02 6.50 5.58
CA VAL A 110 7.34 5.26 6.27
C VAL A 110 8.46 4.57 5.52
N SER A 111 9.57 4.32 6.21
CA SER A 111 10.77 3.74 5.61
C SER A 111 11.18 2.45 6.31
N ASN A 112 11.83 1.56 5.55
CA ASN A 112 12.39 0.29 6.04
C ASN A 112 11.38 -0.62 6.76
N ILE A 113 10.16 -0.72 6.23
CA ILE A 113 9.18 -1.71 6.68
C ILE A 113 9.69 -3.08 6.24
N ASP A 114 9.88 -4.01 7.16
CA ASP A 114 10.20 -5.40 6.84
C ASP A 114 8.94 -6.24 6.61
N ASP A 115 9.13 -7.45 6.09
CA ASP A 115 8.06 -8.40 5.80
C ASP A 115 7.26 -8.78 7.05
N ASN A 116 7.91 -9.01 8.19
CA ASN A 116 7.26 -9.31 9.46
C ASN A 116 6.27 -8.22 9.85
N TYR A 117 6.68 -6.95 9.81
CA TYR A 117 5.82 -5.86 10.19
C TYR A 117 4.73 -5.56 9.15
N LEU A 118 5.02 -5.68 7.85
CA LEU A 118 3.99 -5.55 6.83
C LEU A 118 2.92 -6.65 6.96
N ASN A 119 3.33 -7.88 7.27
CA ASN A 119 2.44 -9.00 7.52
C ASN A 119 1.62 -8.82 8.81
N GLU A 120 2.23 -8.28 9.88
CA GLU A 120 1.53 -7.87 11.10
C GLU A 120 0.48 -6.80 10.78
N PHE A 121 0.84 -5.78 10.00
CA PHE A 121 -0.11 -4.74 9.60
C PHE A 121 -1.27 -5.31 8.80
N LEU A 122 -1.01 -6.14 7.80
CA LEU A 122 -2.02 -6.73 6.92
C LEU A 122 -2.83 -7.85 7.58
N GLN A 123 -2.36 -8.38 8.71
CA GLN A 123 -2.88 -9.57 9.39
C GLN A 123 -2.91 -10.80 8.45
N LYS A 124 -1.88 -10.93 7.60
CA LYS A 124 -1.72 -11.97 6.57
C LYS A 124 -0.24 -12.18 6.26
N GLN A 125 0.11 -13.36 5.76
CA GLN A 125 1.47 -13.66 5.25
C GLN A 125 1.61 -13.21 3.78
N ALA A 126 1.37 -11.92 3.54
CA ALA A 126 1.28 -11.36 2.20
C ALA A 126 2.64 -11.24 1.49
N VAL A 127 3.71 -11.07 2.26
CA VAL A 127 5.06 -10.85 1.74
C VAL A 127 6.10 -11.68 2.49
N GLN A 128 7.28 -11.86 1.90
CA GLN A 128 8.42 -12.53 2.52
C GLN A 128 9.74 -11.92 2.03
N ASP A 129 10.73 -11.77 2.93
CA ASP A 129 12.11 -11.33 2.70
C ASP A 129 12.30 -9.86 2.25
N GLY A 130 11.20 -9.14 2.01
CA GLY A 130 11.20 -7.80 1.41
C GLY A 130 11.41 -6.63 2.37
N VAL A 131 11.81 -5.50 1.80
CA VAL A 131 11.84 -4.19 2.48
C VAL A 131 10.99 -3.19 1.68
N PHE A 132 10.11 -2.47 2.36
CA PHE A 132 9.10 -1.59 1.77
C PHE A 132 9.22 -0.16 2.30
N ASN A 133 8.89 0.81 1.44
CA ASN A 133 8.81 2.22 1.77
C ASN A 133 7.49 2.79 1.23
N LEU A 134 6.92 3.74 1.95
CA LEU A 134 5.71 4.48 1.59
C LEU A 134 5.97 5.97 1.78
N SER A 135 5.64 6.76 0.75
CA SER A 135 5.61 8.21 0.82
C SER A 135 4.22 8.66 0.39
N ILE A 136 3.61 9.59 1.14
CA ILE A 136 2.36 10.26 0.79
C ILE A 136 2.54 11.75 1.03
N LYS A 137 2.09 12.57 0.08
CA LYS A 137 2.08 14.04 0.20
C LYS A 137 0.79 14.58 -0.41
N GLY A 138 0.14 15.54 0.24
CA GLY A 138 -1.10 16.09 -0.29
C GLY A 138 -1.69 17.21 0.55
N SER A 139 -2.86 17.68 0.15
CA SER A 139 -3.61 18.70 0.88
C SER A 139 -4.57 18.12 1.93
N GLY A 140 -4.66 16.79 2.05
CA GLY A 140 -5.44 16.13 3.09
C GLY A 140 -5.70 14.65 2.80
N LEU A 141 -6.50 14.00 3.65
CA LEU A 141 -6.78 12.55 3.57
C LEU A 141 -7.56 12.10 2.32
N GLU A 142 -8.16 13.04 1.59
CA GLU A 142 -8.91 12.80 0.35
C GLU A 142 -8.17 13.25 -0.91
N TYR A 143 -7.07 13.99 -0.77
CA TYR A 143 -6.32 14.57 -1.88
C TYR A 143 -4.83 14.46 -1.60
N PHE A 144 -4.21 13.42 -2.16
CA PHE A 144 -2.79 13.19 -1.99
C PHE A 144 -2.22 12.39 -3.15
N ASP A 145 -0.92 12.53 -3.35
CA ASP A 145 -0.08 11.68 -4.18
C ASP A 145 0.71 10.74 -3.27
N GLY A 146 1.02 9.56 -3.79
CA GLY A 146 1.68 8.51 -3.04
C GLY A 146 2.58 7.64 -3.89
N GLN A 147 3.60 7.10 -3.24
CA GLN A 147 4.58 6.20 -3.82
C GLN A 147 4.85 5.05 -2.85
N ILE A 148 4.82 3.84 -3.39
CA ILE A 148 5.33 2.64 -2.70
C ILE A 148 6.54 2.15 -3.49
N ASP A 149 7.63 1.87 -2.79
CA ASP A 149 8.79 1.18 -3.33
C ASP A 149 9.13 -0.02 -2.48
N PHE A 150 9.59 -1.10 -3.11
CA PHE A 150 10.07 -2.26 -2.39
C PHE A 150 11.22 -2.96 -3.11
N LYS A 151 11.92 -3.83 -2.37
CA LYS A 151 13.00 -4.66 -2.89
C LYS A 151 12.93 -6.08 -2.34
N ASN A 152 13.34 -7.03 -3.17
CA ASN A 152 13.60 -8.44 -2.87
C ASN A 152 12.49 -9.11 -2.07
N THR A 153 11.29 -9.21 -2.62
CA THR A 153 10.14 -9.80 -1.94
C THR A 153 9.53 -10.93 -2.73
N TYR A 154 8.99 -11.91 -2.02
CA TYR A 154 7.92 -12.75 -2.55
C TYR A 154 6.57 -12.14 -2.18
N VAL A 155 5.61 -12.11 -3.10
CA VAL A 155 4.24 -11.64 -2.83
C VAL A 155 3.25 -12.78 -3.05
N LYS A 156 2.43 -13.04 -2.05
CA LYS A 156 1.38 -14.08 -2.05
C LYS A 156 0.19 -13.64 -1.20
N ASP A 157 -0.90 -14.39 -1.21
CA ASP A 157 -2.03 -14.20 -0.28
C ASP A 157 -2.73 -12.82 -0.32
N LEU A 158 -2.43 -12.04 -1.35
CA LEU A 158 -3.18 -10.86 -1.78
C LEU A 158 -4.14 -11.28 -2.89
N LYS A 159 -5.41 -10.87 -2.78
CA LYS A 159 -6.48 -11.37 -3.65
C LYS A 159 -6.20 -11.14 -5.13
N GLY A 160 -5.77 -9.93 -5.50
CA GLY A 160 -5.43 -9.60 -6.88
C GLY A 160 -4.26 -10.42 -7.42
N ILE A 161 -3.23 -10.69 -6.59
CA ILE A 161 -2.10 -11.53 -6.97
C ILE A 161 -2.55 -13.00 -7.13
N ASN A 162 -3.33 -13.54 -6.20
CA ASN A 162 -3.83 -14.90 -6.27
C ASN A 162 -4.73 -15.12 -7.50
N GLN A 163 -5.55 -14.13 -7.85
CA GLN A 163 -6.38 -14.18 -9.05
C GLN A 163 -5.57 -14.07 -10.34
N LEU A 164 -4.53 -13.23 -10.37
CA LEU A 164 -3.60 -13.18 -11.50
C LEU A 164 -2.93 -14.55 -11.73
N ILE A 165 -2.43 -15.18 -10.67
CA ILE A 165 -1.84 -16.53 -10.73
C ILE A 165 -2.85 -17.54 -11.27
N SER A 166 -4.06 -17.53 -10.72
CA SER A 166 -5.14 -18.44 -11.14
C SER A 166 -5.52 -18.22 -12.61
N PHE A 167 -5.51 -16.97 -13.08
CA PHE A 167 -5.78 -16.64 -14.47
C PHE A 167 -4.67 -17.16 -15.40
N ILE A 168 -3.41 -16.94 -15.05
CA ILE A 168 -2.25 -17.48 -15.79
C ILE A 168 -2.34 -19.00 -15.90
N ASP A 169 -2.78 -19.68 -14.83
CA ASP A 169 -2.92 -21.15 -14.81
C ASP A 169 -4.04 -21.67 -15.71
N THR A 170 -5.09 -20.88 -15.96
CA THR A 170 -6.22 -21.29 -16.80
C THR A 170 -6.03 -20.97 -18.28
N VAL A 171 -5.08 -20.09 -18.63
CA VAL A 171 -4.81 -19.68 -20.02
C VAL A 171 -3.47 -20.30 -20.47
N PRO A 172 -3.47 -21.37 -21.30
CA PRO A 172 -2.25 -22.14 -21.60
C PRO A 172 -1.08 -21.33 -22.17
N SER A 173 -1.37 -20.30 -22.97
CA SER A 173 -0.38 -19.41 -23.56
C SER A 173 0.31 -18.49 -22.55
N LEU A 174 -0.30 -18.28 -21.38
CA LEU A 174 0.25 -17.43 -20.31
C LEU A 174 1.16 -18.20 -19.37
N LEU A 175 1.13 -19.55 -19.40
CA LEU A 175 1.97 -20.39 -18.55
C LEU A 175 3.47 -20.09 -18.68
N MET A 176 3.91 -19.52 -19.82
CA MET A 176 5.29 -19.10 -20.02
C MET A 176 5.76 -17.99 -19.06
N PHE A 177 4.85 -17.19 -18.49
CA PHE A 177 5.16 -16.13 -17.50
C PHE A 177 5.36 -16.70 -16.08
N LYS A 178 5.06 -17.98 -15.87
CA LYS A 178 5.07 -18.61 -14.55
C LYS A 178 6.45 -19.17 -14.21
N SER A 179 7.02 -18.71 -13.10
CA SER A 179 8.16 -19.36 -12.45
C SER A 179 7.77 -20.71 -11.80
N PRO A 180 8.66 -21.72 -11.73
CA PRO A 180 8.42 -22.93 -10.96
C PRO A 180 8.07 -22.68 -9.49
N THR A 181 8.58 -21.60 -8.89
CA THR A 181 8.37 -21.28 -7.46
C THR A 181 7.09 -20.51 -7.20
N PHE A 182 6.35 -20.10 -8.24
CA PHE A 182 5.19 -19.20 -8.12
C PHE A 182 4.11 -19.76 -7.18
N ASN A 183 3.80 -21.05 -7.29
CA ASN A 183 2.79 -21.70 -6.47
C ASN A 183 3.25 -21.99 -5.02
N GLN A 184 4.56 -21.99 -4.76
CA GLN A 184 5.12 -22.35 -3.46
C GLN A 184 5.44 -21.12 -2.60
N LYS A 185 6.10 -20.13 -3.21
CA LYS A 185 6.55 -18.91 -2.51
C LYS A 185 5.77 -17.66 -2.90
N GLY A 186 5.02 -17.68 -4.01
CA GLY A 186 4.37 -16.50 -4.58
C GLY A 186 5.16 -15.90 -5.74
N LEU A 187 4.73 -14.71 -6.17
CA LEU A 187 5.43 -13.94 -7.20
C LEU A 187 6.74 -13.39 -6.64
N SER A 188 7.86 -13.77 -7.23
CA SER A 188 9.19 -13.28 -6.87
C SER A 188 9.48 -11.96 -7.55
N LEU A 189 9.80 -10.91 -6.79
CA LEU A 189 10.05 -9.56 -7.27
C LEU A 189 11.36 -9.01 -6.70
N HIS A 190 12.26 -8.61 -7.59
CA HIS A 190 13.53 -7.98 -7.23
C HIS A 190 13.34 -6.56 -6.72
N ASP A 191 12.45 -5.82 -7.37
CA ASP A 191 12.07 -4.48 -6.97
C ASP A 191 10.73 -4.11 -7.59
N GLY A 192 10.10 -3.10 -7.01
CA GLY A 192 8.92 -2.52 -7.62
C GLY A 192 8.67 -1.10 -7.13
N LYS A 193 8.00 -0.34 -7.99
CA LYS A 193 7.52 1.01 -7.71
C LYS A 193 6.06 1.14 -8.15
N ILE A 194 5.24 1.70 -7.27
CA ILE A 194 3.84 2.02 -7.54
C ILE A 194 3.62 3.51 -7.26
N ILE A 195 3.17 4.25 -8.27
CA ILE A 195 2.80 5.67 -8.16
C ILE A 195 1.29 5.79 -8.25
N PHE A 196 0.70 6.43 -7.24
CA PHE A 196 -0.74 6.58 -7.13
C PHE A 196 -1.12 7.96 -6.62
N ASN A 197 -2.37 8.36 -6.82
CA ASN A 197 -2.98 9.49 -6.17
C ASN A 197 -4.40 9.19 -5.77
N ARG A 198 -4.90 9.93 -4.80
CA ARG A 198 -6.28 9.92 -4.37
C ARG A 198 -6.91 11.27 -4.64
N LYS A 199 -8.11 11.23 -5.22
CA LYS A 199 -9.02 12.38 -5.33
C LYS A 199 -10.41 11.94 -4.88
N LYS A 200 -10.78 12.28 -3.64
CA LYS A 200 -11.99 11.80 -2.96
C LYS A 200 -12.07 10.27 -2.96
N ASP A 201 -13.03 9.71 -3.69
CA ASP A 201 -13.30 8.29 -3.79
C ASP A 201 -12.49 7.60 -4.90
N LEU A 202 -11.78 8.37 -5.74
CA LEU A 202 -11.00 7.81 -6.84
C LEU A 202 -9.54 7.67 -6.41
N LEU A 203 -9.05 6.43 -6.40
CA LEU A 203 -7.63 6.11 -6.28
C LEU A 203 -7.10 5.79 -7.68
N SER A 204 -6.31 6.70 -8.27
CA SER A 204 -5.69 6.49 -9.57
C SER A 204 -4.27 5.97 -9.40
N VAL A 205 -3.89 4.95 -10.17
CA VAL A 205 -2.54 4.40 -10.20
C VAL A 205 -1.94 4.72 -11.56
N SER A 206 -1.01 5.67 -11.58
CA SER A 206 -0.39 6.17 -12.80
C SER A 206 0.72 5.26 -13.30
N ALA A 207 1.35 4.51 -12.40
CA ALA A 207 2.40 3.56 -12.73
C ALA A 207 2.46 2.42 -11.72
N ILE A 208 2.45 1.20 -12.24
CA ILE A 208 2.92 -0.02 -11.58
C ILE A 208 4.11 -0.48 -12.41
N ASN A 209 5.24 -0.75 -11.76
CA ASN A 209 6.37 -1.44 -12.37
C ASN A 209 6.97 -2.38 -11.34
N LEU A 210 6.84 -3.67 -11.62
CA LEU A 210 7.34 -4.73 -10.77
C LEU A 210 8.30 -5.56 -11.62
N ASN A 211 9.56 -5.63 -11.23
CA ASN A 211 10.57 -6.42 -11.91
C ASN A 211 10.72 -7.76 -11.20
N GLY A 212 10.56 -8.86 -11.93
CA GLY A 212 10.49 -10.20 -11.36
C GLY A 212 11.43 -11.21 -12.02
N ASP A 213 11.60 -12.37 -11.37
CA ASP A 213 12.45 -13.44 -11.90
C ASP A 213 11.94 -13.99 -13.25
N SER A 214 10.63 -14.19 -13.35
CA SER A 214 9.99 -14.79 -14.54
C SER A 214 9.14 -13.82 -15.34
N VAL A 215 8.63 -12.77 -14.70
CA VAL A 215 7.69 -11.83 -15.30
C VAL A 215 7.90 -10.44 -14.73
N ASP A 216 8.04 -9.48 -15.63
CA ASP A 216 7.92 -8.06 -15.33
C ASP A 216 6.46 -7.64 -15.53
N ILE A 217 5.96 -6.80 -14.63
CA ILE A 217 4.57 -6.31 -14.65
C ILE A 217 4.57 -4.80 -14.72
N TYR A 218 4.04 -4.28 -15.81
CA TYR A 218 3.74 -2.85 -15.98
C TYR A 218 2.24 -2.64 -15.87
N GLY A 219 1.81 -1.53 -15.29
CA GLY A 219 0.38 -1.29 -15.14
C GLY A 219 -0.02 0.13 -14.83
N LEU A 220 -1.30 0.40 -15.04
CA LEU A 220 -1.97 1.63 -14.64
C LEU A 220 -3.47 1.35 -14.49
N GLY A 221 -4.19 2.25 -13.83
CA GLY A 221 -5.62 2.09 -13.67
C GLY A 221 -6.18 2.94 -12.53
N SER A 222 -7.31 2.50 -12.00
CA SER A 222 -7.94 3.13 -10.87
C SER A 222 -8.83 2.18 -10.07
N ALA A 223 -9.06 2.54 -8.81
CA ALA A 223 -10.11 1.98 -8.00
C ALA A 223 -11.09 3.09 -7.60
N ASN A 224 -12.38 2.82 -7.69
CA ASN A 224 -13.44 3.70 -7.19
C ASN A 224 -13.95 3.16 -5.86
N LEU A 225 -13.56 3.81 -4.76
CA LEU A 225 -13.86 3.39 -3.39
C LEU A 225 -15.36 3.48 -3.07
N ARG A 226 -16.08 4.43 -3.69
CA ARG A 226 -17.53 4.58 -3.51
C ARG A 226 -18.31 3.48 -4.23
N LEU A 227 -17.89 3.13 -5.45
CA LEU A 227 -18.54 2.08 -6.24
C LEU A 227 -18.01 0.67 -5.92
N ASN A 228 -16.93 0.58 -5.12
CA ASN A 228 -16.20 -0.64 -4.84
C ASN A 228 -15.70 -1.37 -6.10
N THR A 229 -15.25 -0.62 -7.11
CA THR A 229 -14.82 -1.17 -8.41
C THR A 229 -13.36 -0.90 -8.72
N VAL A 230 -12.77 -1.74 -9.57
CA VAL A 230 -11.44 -1.55 -10.14
C VAL A 230 -11.51 -1.51 -11.66
N ASP A 231 -10.57 -0.80 -12.26
CA ASP A 231 -10.29 -0.82 -13.69
C ASP A 231 -8.77 -0.64 -13.86
N PHE A 232 -8.07 -1.70 -14.26
CA PHE A 232 -6.64 -1.66 -14.51
C PHE A 232 -6.28 -2.31 -15.84
N SER A 233 -5.23 -1.79 -16.46
CA SER A 233 -4.56 -2.39 -17.60
C SER A 233 -3.15 -2.78 -17.17
N LEU A 234 -2.79 -4.05 -17.34
CA LEU A 234 -1.46 -4.57 -17.08
C LEU A 234 -0.82 -5.08 -18.37
N GLU A 235 0.49 -4.92 -18.48
CA GLU A 235 1.32 -5.58 -19.48
C GLU A 235 2.29 -6.51 -18.74
N LEU A 236 2.23 -7.80 -19.06
CA LEU A 236 3.19 -8.79 -18.57
C LEU A 236 4.28 -8.96 -19.62
N LYS A 237 5.56 -8.94 -19.20
CA LYS A 237 6.72 -9.16 -20.08
C LYS A 237 7.62 -10.26 -19.53
N THR A 238 8.18 -11.05 -20.43
CA THR A 238 9.22 -12.03 -20.11
C THR A 238 10.17 -12.22 -21.30
N LEU A 239 11.37 -12.72 -21.06
CA LEU A 239 12.32 -13.05 -22.13
C LEU A 239 12.11 -14.49 -22.62
N LYS A 240 12.21 -14.71 -23.93
CA LYS A 240 12.09 -16.05 -24.50
C LYS A 240 13.13 -17.05 -23.98
N SER A 241 14.34 -16.58 -23.69
CA SER A 241 15.40 -17.40 -23.11
C SER A 241 15.15 -17.77 -21.64
N ALA A 242 14.35 -17.00 -20.91
CA ALA A 242 14.03 -17.27 -19.51
C ALA A 242 12.93 -18.34 -19.35
N SER A 243 12.21 -18.67 -20.41
CA SER A 243 11.11 -19.64 -20.37
C SER A 243 11.39 -20.84 -21.29
N GLU A 244 11.88 -21.93 -20.69
CA GLU A 244 12.14 -23.22 -21.36
C GLU A 244 10.89 -23.78 -22.09
N ALA A 245 9.70 -23.32 -21.70
CA ALA A 245 8.40 -23.73 -22.22
C ALA A 245 8.10 -23.26 -23.66
N ILE A 246 8.80 -22.23 -24.17
CA ILE A 246 8.41 -21.55 -25.42
C ILE A 246 8.58 -22.41 -26.68
N SER A 247 9.41 -23.45 -26.63
CA SER A 247 9.57 -24.37 -27.77
C SER A 247 8.31 -25.20 -28.07
N LYS A 248 7.32 -25.24 -27.16
CA LYS A 248 6.14 -26.13 -27.25
C LYS A 248 4.78 -25.43 -27.23
N VAL A 249 4.72 -24.11 -27.02
CA VAL A 249 3.45 -23.39 -26.89
C VAL A 249 3.13 -22.62 -28.18
N PRO A 250 1.98 -22.88 -28.84
CA PRO A 250 1.58 -22.12 -30.01
C PRO A 250 1.36 -20.65 -29.66
N ILE A 251 1.99 -19.74 -30.42
CA ILE A 251 1.82 -18.29 -30.24
C ILE A 251 0.42 -17.90 -30.73
N LEU A 252 -0.41 -17.41 -29.82
CA LEU A 252 -1.76 -16.91 -30.11
C LEU A 252 -1.74 -15.40 -30.37
N ASN A 253 -2.80 -14.88 -30.99
CA ASN A 253 -2.89 -13.50 -31.48
C ASN A 253 -2.80 -12.38 -30.42
N TYR A 254 -2.85 -12.72 -29.12
CA TYR A 254 -2.68 -11.77 -28.00
C TYR A 254 -1.27 -11.79 -27.38
N VAL A 255 -0.38 -12.66 -27.87
CA VAL A 255 1.01 -12.76 -27.44
C VAL A 255 1.90 -12.11 -28.49
N ILE A 256 2.67 -11.08 -28.10
CA ILE A 256 3.51 -10.31 -29.02
C ILE A 256 4.97 -10.69 -28.81
N LEU A 257 5.68 -11.01 -29.90
CA LEU A 257 7.13 -11.20 -29.89
C LEU A 257 7.83 -9.88 -30.26
N GLY A 258 8.52 -9.29 -29.29
CA GLY A 258 9.35 -8.10 -29.44
C GLY A 258 10.70 -8.38 -30.10
N LYS A 259 11.40 -7.29 -30.48
CA LYS A 259 12.68 -7.34 -31.20
C LYS A 259 13.80 -8.06 -30.43
N ASN A 260 13.74 -8.08 -29.10
CA ASN A 260 14.73 -8.71 -28.22
C ASN A 260 14.34 -10.12 -27.79
N GLN A 261 13.44 -10.78 -28.52
CA GLN A 261 12.80 -12.04 -28.08
C GLN A 261 12.01 -11.88 -26.77
N GLU A 262 11.63 -10.65 -26.42
CA GLU A 262 10.67 -10.36 -25.37
C GLU A 262 9.30 -10.85 -25.80
N ILE A 263 8.57 -11.46 -24.89
CA ILE A 263 7.20 -11.86 -25.08
C ILE A 263 6.33 -11.03 -24.15
N SER A 264 5.28 -10.41 -24.68
CA SER A 264 4.33 -9.66 -23.87
C SER A 264 2.88 -10.04 -24.14
N THR A 265 2.06 -9.89 -23.10
CA THR A 265 0.59 -9.97 -23.16
C THR A 265 0.00 -8.81 -22.38
N ASN A 266 -1.19 -8.37 -22.78
CA ASN A 266 -1.92 -7.34 -22.07
C ASN A 266 -3.14 -7.93 -21.39
N LEU A 267 -3.38 -7.49 -20.16
CA LEU A 267 -4.48 -7.91 -19.33
C LEU A 267 -5.32 -6.70 -18.93
N LYS A 268 -6.63 -6.88 -18.99
CA LYS A 268 -7.60 -5.99 -18.36
C LYS A 268 -8.06 -6.61 -17.05
N ILE A 269 -8.17 -5.76 -16.04
CA ILE A 269 -8.72 -6.11 -14.74
C ILE A 269 -9.89 -5.19 -14.48
N ASP A 270 -11.06 -5.75 -14.23
CA ASP A 270 -12.25 -4.98 -13.85
C ASP A 270 -13.10 -5.71 -12.80
N GLY A 271 -14.27 -5.17 -12.48
CA GLY A 271 -15.18 -5.74 -11.48
C GLY A 271 -14.99 -5.11 -10.11
N SER A 272 -15.31 -5.87 -9.06
CA SER A 272 -15.25 -5.36 -7.69
C SER A 272 -13.81 -5.37 -7.15
N ILE A 273 -13.45 -4.41 -6.28
CA ILE A 273 -12.18 -4.44 -5.52
C ILE A 273 -12.03 -5.77 -4.78
N ASP A 274 -13.14 -6.28 -4.24
CA ASP A 274 -13.17 -7.53 -3.51
C ASP A 274 -13.20 -8.74 -4.41
N ASP A 275 -13.51 -8.66 -5.71
CA ASP A 275 -13.50 -9.81 -6.62
C ASP A 275 -13.16 -9.38 -8.06
N PRO A 276 -11.91 -8.98 -8.31
CA PRO A 276 -11.47 -8.58 -9.64
C PRO A 276 -11.61 -9.71 -10.66
N LYS A 277 -11.87 -9.36 -11.92
CA LYS A 277 -11.91 -10.26 -13.08
C LYS A 277 -10.78 -9.92 -14.02
N PHE A 278 -10.15 -10.94 -14.58
CA PHE A 278 -8.99 -10.82 -15.46
C PHE A 278 -9.37 -11.27 -16.87
N HIS A 279 -8.97 -10.47 -17.86
CA HIS A 279 -9.25 -10.71 -19.26
C HIS A 279 -7.98 -10.48 -20.08
N THR A 280 -7.70 -11.34 -21.06
CA THR A 280 -6.69 -11.03 -22.08
C THR A 280 -7.22 -9.99 -23.04
N GLU A 281 -6.44 -8.96 -23.34
CA GLU A 281 -6.77 -7.97 -24.37
C GLU A 281 -5.77 -8.01 -25.53
N ILE A 282 -6.29 -7.90 -26.75
CA ILE A 282 -5.48 -7.60 -27.92
C ILE A 282 -5.42 -6.08 -28.03
N LEU A 283 -4.27 -5.50 -27.69
CA LEU A 283 -4.08 -4.06 -27.87
C LEU A 283 -3.99 -3.72 -29.36
N THR A 284 -4.91 -2.87 -29.83
CA THR A 284 -4.72 -2.12 -31.07
C THR A 284 -3.60 -1.08 -30.87
N ASP A 285 -2.93 -0.66 -31.95
CA ASP A 285 -1.73 0.20 -31.84
C ASP A 285 -1.98 1.53 -31.08
N THR A 286 -3.21 2.01 -31.01
CA THR A 286 -3.62 3.20 -30.25
C THR A 286 -3.49 3.05 -28.73
N LEU A 287 -3.56 1.82 -28.18
CA LEU A 287 -3.47 1.53 -26.74
C LEU A 287 -2.06 1.16 -26.26
N LYS A 288 -1.05 1.09 -27.13
CA LYS A 288 0.36 0.86 -26.73
C LYS A 288 1.02 2.11 -26.10
N THR A 289 0.43 3.29 -26.33
CA THR A 289 0.91 4.60 -25.88
C THR A 289 1.01 4.77 -24.36
N PRO A 290 0.06 4.31 -23.52
CA PRO A 290 0.07 4.52 -22.07
C PRO A 290 1.22 3.80 -21.35
N PHE A 291 1.54 2.56 -21.75
CA PHE A 291 2.60 1.78 -21.10
C PHE A 291 3.99 2.37 -21.33
N ASN A 292 4.23 3.00 -22.49
CA ASN A 292 5.50 3.70 -22.76
C ASN A 292 5.71 4.92 -21.83
N LEU A 293 4.63 5.51 -21.30
CA LEU A 293 4.72 6.63 -20.36
C LEU A 293 5.09 6.18 -18.94
N ILE A 294 4.81 4.93 -18.56
CA ILE A 294 5.11 4.39 -17.22
C ILE A 294 6.60 4.50 -16.92
N LYS A 295 7.46 4.12 -17.89
CA LYS A 295 8.91 4.22 -17.74
C LYS A 295 9.36 5.65 -17.44
N ASN A 296 8.75 6.63 -18.11
CA ASN A 296 9.04 8.04 -17.90
C ASN A 296 8.61 8.47 -16.49
N ILE A 297 7.41 8.10 -16.05
CA ILE A 297 6.88 8.44 -14.71
C ILE A 297 7.76 7.88 -13.60
N ILE A 298 8.22 6.64 -13.72
CA ILE A 298 9.05 5.96 -12.71
C ILE A 298 10.43 6.59 -12.57
N GLN A 299 10.95 7.14 -13.67
CA GLN A 299 12.23 7.83 -13.73
C GLN A 299 12.12 9.29 -13.23
N LEU A 300 10.91 9.82 -13.06
CA LEU A 300 10.75 11.17 -12.52
C LEU A 300 11.30 11.22 -11.07
N PRO A 301 12.10 12.25 -10.77
CA PRO A 301 12.47 12.58 -9.39
C PRO A 301 11.22 12.73 -8.50
N ALA A 302 11.24 12.09 -7.32
CA ALA A 302 10.10 12.09 -6.39
C ALA A 302 9.67 13.50 -5.95
N ASN A 303 10.56 14.48 -6.00
CA ASN A 303 10.27 15.90 -5.68
C ASN A 303 9.49 16.65 -6.77
N LEU A 304 9.23 16.04 -7.92
CA LEU A 304 8.41 16.61 -9.00
C LEU A 304 6.95 16.11 -8.97
N LEU A 305 6.64 15.12 -8.15
CA LEU A 305 5.27 14.73 -7.80
C LEU A 305 4.80 15.75 -6.75
N ASN A 306 4.34 16.91 -7.21
CA ASN A 306 3.86 18.03 -6.38
C ASN A 306 2.35 18.16 -6.43
#